data_AF-A0A060DY84-F1
#
_entry.id   AF-A0A060DY84-F1
#
_cell.length_a   1.000
_cell.length_b   1.000
_cell.length_c   1.000
_cell.angle_alpha   90.00
_cell.angle_beta   90.00
_cell.angle_gamma   90.00
#
_symmetry.space_group_name_H-M   'P 1'
#
loop_
_entity.id
_entity.type
_entity.pdbx_description
1 polymer ?
#
loop_
_entity_poly.entity_id
_entity_poly.type
_entity_poly.pdbx_seq_one_letter_code
_entity_poly.pdbx_strand_id
1 'polypeptide(L)'
;MVVRYDGPGEVIQADAMAFDFEPFDLGVCFLLLMFLPVSRRATFVQKLRQRIKPGGALIVFDKCEAATGYPATVLWRLTLAGKVSAAASMATSRALRSFSVSESARPITAWHALLE
;
A
#
# COMPACT_ATOMS: atom_id res chain seq x y z
N MET A 1 -19.72 4.66 0.46
CA MET A 1 -18.69 5.39 -0.30
C MET A 1 -19.29 5.89 -1.62
N VAL A 2 -19.78 4.98 -2.48
CA VAL A 2 -20.36 5.29 -3.80
C VAL A 2 -21.46 6.34 -3.76
N VAL A 3 -22.42 6.23 -2.82
CA VAL A 3 -23.55 7.17 -2.66
C VAL A 3 -23.11 8.62 -2.39
N ARG A 4 -21.87 8.86 -1.94
CA ARG A 4 -21.34 10.20 -1.65
C ARG A 4 -20.33 10.67 -2.70
N TYR A 5 -20.18 9.95 -3.80
CA TYR A 5 -19.26 10.34 -4.85
C TYR A 5 -19.80 11.56 -5.59
N ASP A 6 -19.02 12.64 -5.60
CA ASP A 6 -19.30 13.91 -6.27
C ASP A 6 -18.07 14.32 -7.11
N GLY A 7 -17.56 13.36 -7.88
CA GLY A 7 -16.42 13.54 -8.77
C GLY A 7 -16.83 13.39 -10.24
N PRO A 8 -15.93 13.71 -11.18
CA PRO A 8 -16.20 13.53 -12.60
C PRO A 8 -16.24 12.04 -12.99
N GLY A 9 -17.20 11.69 -13.85
CA GLY A 9 -17.35 10.34 -14.39
C GLY A 9 -18.42 9.51 -13.68
N GLU A 10 -18.52 8.25 -14.07
CA GLU A 10 -19.50 7.30 -13.51
C GLU A 10 -18.83 6.39 -12.47
N VAL A 11 -19.58 6.07 -11.41
CA VAL A 11 -19.15 5.08 -10.42
C VAL A 11 -20.00 3.84 -10.51
N ILE A 12 -19.34 2.71 -10.76
CA ILE A 12 -19.98 1.40 -10.85
C ILE A 12 -19.62 0.61 -9.60
N GLN A 13 -20.64 0.13 -8.88
CA GLN A 13 -20.46 -0.77 -7.74
C GLN A 13 -20.63 -2.23 -8.20
N ALA A 14 -19.51 -2.92 -8.37
CA ALA A 14 -19.50 -4.34 -8.76
C ALA A 14 -18.29 -5.07 -8.16
N ASP A 15 -18.33 -6.41 -8.17
CA ASP A 15 -17.12 -7.21 -7.94
C ASP A 15 -16.20 -7.08 -9.17
N ALA A 16 -15.02 -6.49 -8.96
CA ALA A 16 -14.03 -6.28 -10.00
C ALA A 16 -13.64 -7.59 -10.72
N MET A 17 -13.58 -8.73 -10.02
CA MET A 17 -13.18 -10.00 -10.65
C MET A 17 -14.23 -10.50 -11.66
N ALA A 18 -15.51 -10.29 -11.34
CA ALA A 18 -16.64 -10.66 -12.20
C ALA A 18 -16.96 -9.61 -13.26
N PHE A 19 -16.58 -8.34 -13.03
CA PHE A 19 -16.92 -7.22 -13.90
C PHE A 19 -16.31 -7.34 -15.31
N ASP A 20 -17.09 -7.02 -16.34
CA ASP A 20 -16.64 -7.04 -17.74
C ASP A 20 -16.20 -5.64 -18.18
N PHE A 21 -14.88 -5.44 -18.27
CA PHE A 21 -14.31 -4.11 -18.53
C PHE A 21 -14.32 -3.77 -20.02
N GLU A 22 -14.93 -2.65 -20.39
CA GLU A 22 -14.83 -2.14 -21.77
C GLU A 22 -13.37 -1.86 -22.17
N PRO A 23 -13.02 -1.90 -23.46
CA PRO A 23 -11.68 -1.52 -23.91
C PRO A 23 -11.31 -0.09 -23.52
N PHE A 24 -10.13 0.10 -22.95
CA PHE A 24 -9.69 1.37 -22.38
C PHE A 24 -8.29 1.79 -22.84
N ASP A 25 -8.04 3.10 -22.82
CA ASP A 25 -6.75 3.72 -23.13
C ASP A 25 -5.86 3.82 -21.87
N LEU A 26 -6.46 4.09 -20.71
CA LEU A 26 -5.76 4.15 -19.43
C LEU A 26 -6.56 3.46 -18.33
N GLY A 27 -5.95 2.47 -17.68
CA GLY A 27 -6.49 1.84 -16.47
C GLY A 27 -5.62 2.16 -15.25
N VAL A 28 -6.23 2.42 -14.10
CA VAL A 28 -5.52 2.67 -12.84
C VAL A 28 -6.02 1.72 -11.75
N CYS A 29 -5.16 0.80 -11.33
CA CYS A 29 -5.39 -0.05 -10.17
C CYS A 29 -4.74 0.61 -8.94
N PHE A 30 -5.51 1.43 -8.21
CA PHE A 30 -5.00 2.12 -7.02
C PHE A 30 -5.25 1.32 -5.75
N LEU A 31 -4.21 0.67 -5.23
CA LEU A 31 -4.23 -0.17 -4.03
C LEU A 31 -5.29 -1.29 -4.06
N LEU A 32 -5.62 -1.79 -5.27
CA LEU A 32 -6.68 -2.77 -5.48
C LEU A 32 -6.19 -4.22 -5.33
N LEU A 33 -5.05 -4.57 -5.91
CA LEU A 33 -4.61 -5.97 -6.04
C LEU A 33 -4.39 -6.66 -4.68
N MET A 34 -4.01 -5.91 -3.64
CA MET A 34 -3.88 -6.45 -2.28
C MET A 34 -5.18 -7.06 -1.71
N PHE A 35 -6.35 -6.63 -2.19
CA PHE A 35 -7.65 -7.16 -1.78
C PHE A 35 -8.06 -8.44 -2.54
N LEU A 36 -7.37 -8.75 -3.64
CA LEU A 36 -7.65 -9.95 -4.43
C LEU A 36 -6.88 -11.16 -3.91
N PRO A 37 -7.44 -12.40 -4.03
CA PRO A 37 -6.71 -13.62 -3.74
C PRO A 37 -5.43 -13.72 -4.56
N VAL A 38 -4.30 -14.03 -3.91
CA VAL A 38 -2.97 -14.08 -4.55
C VAL A 38 -2.97 -14.94 -5.82
N SER A 39 -3.62 -16.11 -5.78
CA SER A 39 -3.73 -17.04 -6.89
C SER A 39 -4.48 -16.49 -8.11
N ARG A 40 -5.30 -15.46 -7.95
CA ARG A 40 -6.12 -14.86 -9.02
C ARG A 40 -5.57 -13.53 -9.54
N ARG A 41 -4.61 -12.90 -8.85
CA ARG A 41 -4.06 -11.58 -9.22
C ARG A 41 -3.48 -11.56 -10.62
N ALA A 42 -2.66 -12.56 -10.97
CA ALA A 42 -2.03 -12.63 -12.30
C ALA A 42 -3.08 -12.74 -13.42
N THR A 43 -4.06 -13.63 -13.27
CA THR A 43 -5.17 -13.79 -14.22
C THR A 43 -5.99 -12.52 -14.35
N PHE A 44 -6.25 -11.82 -13.24
CA PHE A 44 -6.97 -10.56 -13.25
C PHE A 44 -6.21 -9.45 -14.01
N VAL A 45 -4.91 -9.31 -13.76
CA VAL A 45 -4.07 -8.34 -14.50
C VAL A 45 -4.02 -8.69 -15.99
N GLN A 46 -3.97 -9.98 -16.34
CA GLN A 46 -4.02 -10.41 -17.73
C GLN A 46 -5.37 -10.08 -18.40
N LYS A 47 -6.49 -10.26 -17.68
CA LYS A 47 -7.83 -9.85 -18.14
C LYS A 47 -7.87 -8.35 -18.45
N LEU A 48 -7.34 -7.51 -17.56
CA LEU A 48 -7.25 -6.06 -17.80
C LEU A 48 -6.35 -5.73 -18.99
N ARG A 49 -5.19 -6.38 -19.09
CA ARG A 49 -4.23 -6.18 -20.20
C ARG A 49 -4.85 -6.47 -21.56
N GLN A 50 -5.74 -7.46 -21.67
CA GLN A 50 -6.45 -7.78 -22.91
C GLN A 50 -7.46 -6.71 -23.35
N ARG A 51 -7.86 -5.82 -22.44
CA ARG A 51 -8.78 -4.71 -22.71
C ARG A 51 -8.04 -3.39 -23.00
N ILE A 52 -6.72 -3.35 -22.88
CA ILE A 52 -5.92 -2.17 -23.21
C ILE A 52 -5.88 -2.01 -24.73
N LYS A 53 -6.31 -0.85 -25.24
CA LYS A 53 -6.20 -0.49 -26.66
C LYS A 53 -4.73 -0.27 -27.04
N PRO A 54 -4.34 -0.44 -28.32
CA PRO A 54 -2.97 -0.15 -28.77
C PRO A 54 -2.52 1.27 -28.36
N GLY A 55 -1.37 1.38 -27.70
CA GLY A 55 -0.86 2.65 -27.17
C GLY A 55 -1.35 3.02 -25.77
N GLY A 56 -2.28 2.25 -25.20
CA GLY A 56 -2.78 2.44 -23.85
C GLY A 56 -1.86 1.89 -22.75
N ALA A 57 -2.22 2.17 -21.50
CA ALA A 57 -1.44 1.78 -20.32
C ALA A 57 -2.31 1.30 -19.16
N LEU A 58 -1.72 0.44 -18.32
CA LEU A 58 -2.27 0.03 -17.02
C LEU A 58 -1.28 0.41 -15.93
N ILE A 59 -1.69 1.29 -15.02
CA ILE A 59 -0.89 1.73 -13.89
C ILE A 59 -1.33 0.98 -12.64
N VAL A 60 -0.38 0.32 -11.97
CA VAL A 60 -0.63 -0.42 -10.74
C VAL A 60 0.09 0.25 -9.60
N PHE A 61 -0.68 0.80 -8.65
CA PHE A 61 -0.17 1.23 -7.36
C PHE A 61 -0.51 0.14 -6.36
N ASP A 62 0.50 -0.54 -5.83
CA ASP A 62 0.28 -1.56 -4.81
C ASP A 62 1.29 -1.40 -3.68
N LYS A 63 0.92 -1.91 -2.51
CA LYS A 63 1.83 -1.98 -1.37
C LYS A 63 2.69 -3.22 -1.51
N CYS A 64 3.97 -3.01 -1.80
CA CYS A 64 4.95 -4.08 -1.79
C CYS A 64 5.25 -4.54 -0.34
N GLU A 65 5.60 -5.81 -0.19
CA GLU A 65 6.23 -6.27 1.04
C GLU A 65 7.57 -5.56 1.20
N ALA A 66 7.86 -5.15 2.43
CA ALA A 66 9.11 -4.47 2.73
C ALA A 66 10.28 -5.46 2.62
N ALA A 67 11.38 -5.02 2.00
CA ALA A 67 12.61 -5.79 1.97
C ALA A 67 13.06 -6.18 3.38
N THR A 68 13.44 -7.43 3.62
CA THR A 68 13.80 -7.92 4.96
C THR A 68 15.00 -7.18 5.56
N GLY A 69 15.08 -7.17 6.90
CA GLY A 69 16.22 -6.62 7.64
C GLY A 69 16.01 -5.18 8.10
N TYR A 70 17.11 -4.50 8.45
CA TYR A 70 17.07 -3.17 9.06
C TYR A 70 16.39 -2.09 8.18
N PRO A 71 16.55 -2.07 6.84
CA PRO A 71 15.85 -1.12 5.98
C PRO A 71 14.32 -1.20 6.09
N ALA A 72 13.72 -2.39 6.21
CA ALA A 72 12.28 -2.53 6.47
C ALA A 72 11.88 -1.85 7.78
N THR A 73 12.65 -2.03 8.84
CA THR A 73 12.38 -1.43 10.14
C THR A 73 12.44 0.10 10.06
N VAL A 74 13.42 0.65 9.35
CA VAL A 74 13.52 2.10 9.12
C VAL A 74 12.31 2.62 8.33
N LEU A 75 11.97 2.00 7.21
CA LEU A 75 10.81 2.40 6.38
C LEU A 75 9.48 2.29 7.15
N TRP A 76 9.34 1.26 7.98
CA TRP A 76 8.16 1.09 8.82
C TRP A 76 8.06 2.17 9.90
N ARG A 77 9.16 2.51 10.57
CA ARG A 77 9.21 3.60 11.56
C ARG A 77 8.93 4.96 10.92
N LEU A 78 9.51 5.24 9.75
CA LEU A 78 9.23 6.45 8.97
C LEU A 78 7.75 6.54 8.59
N THR A 79 7.16 5.43 8.16
CA THR A 79 5.72 5.36 7.84
C THR A 79 4.87 5.66 9.08
N LEU A 80 5.22 5.12 10.24
CA LEU A 80 4.51 5.43 11.48
C LEU A 80 4.66 6.89 11.90
N ALA A 81 5.87 7.44 11.81
CA ALA A 81 6.12 8.84 12.12
C ALA A 81 5.29 9.75 11.18
N GLY A 82 5.29 9.47 9.87
CA GLY A 82 4.46 10.18 8.91
C GLY A 82 2.96 10.07 9.21
N LYS A 83 2.49 8.89 9.64
CA LYS A 83 1.11 8.72 10.10
C LYS A 83 0.81 9.53 11.35
N VAL A 84 1.71 9.60 12.34
CA VAL A 84 1.52 10.42 13.54
C VAL A 84 1.48 11.90 13.18
N SER A 85 2.42 12.35 12.35
CA SER A 85 2.48 13.75 11.88
C SER A 85 1.24 14.13 11.06
N ALA A 86 0.74 13.24 10.20
CA ALA A 86 -0.50 13.45 9.44
C ALA A 86 -1.76 13.30 10.31
N ALA A 87 -1.73 12.43 11.32
CA ALA A 87 -2.84 12.15 12.22
C ALA A 87 -2.93 13.12 13.42
N ALA A 88 -2.22 14.25 13.41
CA ALA A 88 -2.50 15.36 14.32
C ALA A 88 -3.96 15.89 14.20
N SER A 89 -4.79 15.37 13.28
CA SER A 89 -6.24 15.59 13.24
C SER A 89 -7.13 14.35 13.47
N MET A 90 -6.60 13.14 13.70
CA MET A 90 -7.47 11.96 13.96
C MET A 90 -6.89 10.93 14.95
N ALA A 91 -7.57 10.80 16.08
CA ALA A 91 -7.26 10.06 17.29
C ALA A 91 -6.65 8.64 17.13
N THR A 92 -5.39 8.51 17.58
CA THR A 92 -4.87 7.66 18.67
C THR A 92 -5.31 6.20 18.84
N SER A 93 -4.33 5.28 18.78
CA SER A 93 -4.06 4.24 19.82
C SER A 93 -2.95 3.26 19.46
N ARG A 94 -2.75 2.91 18.18
CA ARG A 94 -1.78 1.86 17.78
C ARG A 94 -0.34 2.34 17.56
N ALA A 95 -0.12 3.57 17.09
CA ALA A 95 1.22 4.05 16.71
C ALA A 95 2.15 4.32 17.92
N LEU A 96 1.59 4.75 19.06
CA LEU A 96 2.36 5.05 20.28
C LEU A 96 2.91 3.80 20.96
N ARG A 97 2.14 2.70 21.00
CA ARG A 97 2.52 1.48 21.74
C ARG A 97 3.75 0.80 21.15
N SER A 98 3.90 0.81 19.83
CA SER A 98 5.06 0.22 19.18
C SER A 98 6.32 1.08 19.23
N PHE A 99 6.18 2.39 19.40
CA PHE A 99 7.33 3.28 19.59
C PHE A 99 8.03 2.98 20.93
N SER A 100 7.25 2.80 22.01
CA SER A 100 7.76 2.46 23.34
C SER A 100 8.52 1.12 23.38
N VAL A 101 8.01 0.07 22.75
CA VAL A 101 8.70 -1.26 22.68
C VAL A 101 10.01 -1.17 21.87
N SER A 102 10.09 -0.25 20.92
CA SER A 102 11.28 -0.08 20.08
C SER A 102 12.44 0.65 20.78
N GLU A 103 12.14 1.43 21.83
CA GLU A 103 13.16 2.05 22.69
C GLU A 103 13.78 1.05 23.66
N SER A 104 13.00 0.10 24.20
CA SER A 104 13.51 -0.94 25.10
C SER A 104 14.36 -2.02 24.41
N ALA A 105 14.36 -2.06 23.07
CA ALA A 105 15.06 -3.07 22.26
C ALA A 105 16.38 -2.56 21.63
N ARG A 106 17.01 -1.52 22.19
CA ARG A 106 18.39 -1.14 21.82
C ARG A 106 19.38 -2.04 22.60
N PRO A 107 20.22 -2.86 21.96
CA PRO A 107 21.34 -3.47 22.67
C PRO A 107 22.35 -2.36 23.00
N ILE A 108 22.54 -2.07 24.29
CA ILE A 108 23.47 -1.04 24.78
C ILE A 108 24.94 -1.50 24.77
N THR A 109 25.26 -2.74 24.40
CA THR A 109 26.63 -3.26 24.50
C THR A 109 27.31 -3.37 23.13
N ALA A 110 28.05 -2.32 22.70
CA ALA A 110 29.28 -2.42 21.87
C ALA A 110 29.85 -1.06 21.41
N TRP A 111 30.11 -0.10 22.30
CA TRP A 111 30.89 1.12 21.96
C TRP A 111 32.00 1.46 22.98
N HIS A 112 32.51 0.47 23.71
CA HIS A 112 33.59 0.66 24.69
C HIS A 112 34.81 -0.27 24.47
N ALA A 113 35.00 -0.81 23.26
CA ALA A 113 36.09 -1.77 22.98
C ALA A 113 36.93 -1.42 21.73
N LEU A 114 37.04 -0.15 21.37
CA LEU A 114 37.83 0.31 20.21
C LEU A 114 38.70 1.55 20.51
N LEU A 115 39.10 1.75 21.78
CA LEU A 115 40.11 2.74 22.19
C LEU A 115 40.93 2.24 23.40
N GLU A 116 41.47 1.03 23.33
CA GLU A 116 42.68 0.63 24.07
C GLU A 116 43.67 -0.01 23.09
#